data_AF-A0A250FZ96-F1
#
_entry.id   AF-A0A250FZ96-F1
#
_cell.length_a   1.000
_cell.length_b   1.000
_cell.length_c   1.000
_cell.angle_alpha   90.00
_cell.angle_beta   90.00
_cell.angle_gamma   90.00
#
_symmetry.space_group_name_H-M   'P 1'
#
loop_
_entity.id
_entity.type
_entity.pdbx_description
1 polymer ?
#
loop_
_entity_poly.entity_id
_entity_poly.type
_entity_poly.pdbx_seq_one_letter_code
_entity_poly.pdbx_strand_id
1 'polypeptide(L)'
;MRNLFISKKMIEIESDRMSVCMADDMYKHNIFSEFPENISMEVLINKLLEIHPLTKHWAVWAGNHETHIHIKDIDGNWLIDKKMTIKKFFRDVDKYVYFYR
;
A
#
# COMPACT_ATOMS: atom_id res chain seq x y z
N MET A 1 0.70 28.03 26.84
CA MET A 1 -0.12 27.01 26.15
C MET A 1 0.81 25.93 25.65
N ARG A 2 0.73 24.70 26.19
CA ARG A 2 1.52 23.57 25.69
C ARG A 2 0.91 23.12 24.37
N ASN A 3 1.55 23.45 23.25
CA ASN A 3 1.30 22.77 21.99
C ASN A 3 1.73 21.31 22.15
N LEU A 4 0.79 20.44 22.52
CA LEU A 4 0.95 19.01 22.29
C LEU A 4 0.94 18.81 20.78
N PHE A 5 2.13 18.80 20.18
CA PHE A 5 2.34 18.11 18.92
C PHE A 5 2.02 16.65 19.18
N ILE A 6 0.75 16.27 19.01
CA ILE A 6 0.39 14.87 18.86
C ILE A 6 1.08 14.45 17.57
N SER A 7 2.25 13.83 17.72
CA SER A 7 2.89 13.06 16.66
C SER A 7 1.81 12.11 16.14
N LYS A 8 1.24 12.45 14.98
CA LYS A 8 0.29 11.58 14.30
C LYS A 8 1.10 10.34 13.96
N LYS A 9 0.73 9.19 14.52
CA LYS A 9 1.38 7.92 14.16
C LYS A 9 1.18 7.69 12.66
N MET A 10 2.28 7.69 11.93
CA MET A 10 2.32 7.43 10.50
C MET A 10 2.72 5.97 10.26
N ILE A 11 2.17 5.38 9.22
CA ILE A 11 2.59 4.11 8.64
C ILE A 11 3.33 4.45 7.36
N GLU A 12 4.62 4.13 7.31
CA GLU A 12 5.38 4.11 6.07
C GLU A 12 4.96 2.89 5.25
N ILE A 13 4.61 3.10 4.00
CA ILE A 13 4.26 2.08 3.01
C ILE A 13 5.33 2.10 1.93
N GLU A 14 5.93 0.94 1.68
CA GLU A 14 6.84 0.72 0.58
C GLU A 14 6.05 0.24 -0.62
N SER A 15 6.17 0.93 -1.76
CA SER A 15 5.49 0.58 -2.99
C SER A 15 6.44 0.32 -4.15
N ASP A 16 6.43 -0.91 -4.68
CA ASP A 16 7.24 -1.29 -5.83
C ASP A 16 6.60 -0.79 -7.13
N ARG A 17 7.34 0.03 -7.88
CA ARG A 17 6.88 0.66 -9.11
C ARG A 17 6.84 -0.31 -10.30
N MET A 18 7.59 -1.42 -10.28
CA MET A 18 7.65 -2.33 -11.41
C MET A 18 7.91 -3.78 -10.99
N SER A 19 6.84 -4.55 -10.89
CA SER A 19 6.93 -6.02 -11.00
C SER A 19 7.27 -6.45 -12.44
N VAL A 20 8.45 -6.03 -12.92
CA VAL A 20 9.03 -6.50 -14.18
C VAL A 20 10.45 -6.98 -13.90
N CYS A 21 10.54 -8.29 -13.68
CA CYS A 21 11.72 -9.14 -13.81
C CYS A 21 12.81 -9.02 -12.73
N MET A 22 12.93 -10.14 -11.99
CA MET A 22 14.17 -10.76 -11.50
C MET A 22 15.13 -9.90 -10.66
N ALA A 23 15.05 -10.11 -9.36
CA ALA A 23 16.13 -10.31 -8.39
C ALA A 23 17.24 -9.25 -8.17
N ASP A 24 17.53 -8.32 -9.09
CA ASP A 24 18.83 -7.63 -9.03
C ASP A 24 18.80 -6.13 -8.69
N ASP A 25 17.65 -5.48 -8.49
CA ASP A 25 17.67 -4.08 -8.00
C ASP A 25 16.35 -3.61 -7.35
N MET A 26 15.68 -4.47 -6.56
CA MET A 26 14.41 -4.14 -5.88
C MET A 26 14.46 -2.78 -5.16
N TYR A 27 15.57 -2.46 -4.48
CA TYR A 27 15.71 -1.23 -3.70
C TYR A 27 15.69 0.08 -4.51
N LYS A 28 16.10 0.08 -5.78
CA LYS A 28 16.20 1.32 -6.58
C LYS A 28 14.86 1.80 -7.15
N HIS A 29 13.82 0.98 -7.06
CA HIS A 29 12.50 1.26 -7.65
C HIS A 29 11.39 1.44 -6.60
N ASN A 30 11.74 1.36 -5.32
CA ASN A 30 10.78 1.47 -4.22
C ASN A 30 10.43 2.93 -3.95
N ILE A 31 9.13 3.21 -3.86
CA ILE A 31 8.60 4.50 -3.44
C ILE A 31 8.04 4.33 -2.02
N PHE A 32 8.67 5.02 -1.08
CA PHE A 32 8.22 5.09 0.30
C PHE A 32 7.22 6.24 0.46
N SER A 33 6.13 6.00 1.18
CA SER A 33 5.09 6.99 1.42
C SER A 33 4.52 6.86 2.83
N GLU A 34 4.36 7.98 3.53
CA GLU A 34 3.84 8.00 4.89
C GLU A 34 2.35 8.35 4.94
N PHE A 35 1.59 7.56 5.68
CA PHE A 35 0.14 7.73 5.84
C PHE A 35 -0.30 7.73 7.30
N PRO A 36 -1.26 8.56 7.72
CA PRO A 36 -1.81 8.47 9.07
C PRO A 36 -2.48 7.12 9.31
N GLU A 37 -2.19 6.45 10.43
CA GLU A 37 -2.67 5.08 10.70
C GLU A 37 -4.22 4.91 10.64
N ASN A 38 -4.97 6.00 10.78
CA ASN A 38 -6.43 6.00 10.82
C ASN A 38 -7.11 6.33 9.48
N ILE A 39 -6.37 6.51 8.38
CA ILE A 39 -7.00 6.66 7.07
C ILE A 39 -7.61 5.32 6.62
N SER A 40 -8.61 5.37 5.74
CA SER A 40 -9.18 4.16 5.15
C SER A 40 -8.28 3.58 4.06
N MET A 41 -8.43 2.27 3.80
CA MET A 41 -7.75 1.60 2.68
C MET A 41 -8.07 2.26 1.34
N GLU A 42 -9.31 2.70 1.11
CA GLU A 42 -9.68 3.43 -0.10
C GLU A 42 -8.85 4.69 -0.33
N VAL A 43 -8.62 5.49 0.73
CA VAL A 43 -7.81 6.71 0.64
C VAL A 43 -6.36 6.37 0.35
N LEU A 44 -5.81 5.35 1.01
CA LEU A 44 -4.45 4.87 0.74
C LEU A 44 -4.28 4.50 -0.73
N ILE A 45 -5.19 3.67 -1.26
CA ILE A 45 -5.04 3.13 -2.61
C ILE A 45 -5.22 4.23 -3.66
N ASN A 46 -6.18 5.14 -3.48
CA ASN A 46 -6.32 6.30 -4.36
C ASN A 46 -5.07 7.18 -4.36
N LYS A 47 -4.44 7.38 -3.19
CA LYS A 47 -3.18 8.14 -3.09
C LYS A 47 -2.02 7.43 -3.76
N LEU A 48 -1.89 6.12 -3.61
CA LEU A 48 -0.86 5.35 -4.31
C LEU A 48 -1.08 5.35 -5.83
N LEU A 49 -2.34 5.33 -6.29
CA LEU A 49 -2.71 5.46 -7.71
C LEU A 49 -2.39 6.85 -8.29
N GLU A 50 -2.32 7.90 -7.48
CA GLU A 50 -1.86 9.23 -7.93
C GLU A 50 -0.33 9.25 -8.13
N ILE A 51 0.42 8.46 -7.35
CA ILE A 51 1.88 8.40 -7.36
C ILE A 51 2.38 7.50 -8.50
N HIS A 52 1.67 6.40 -8.75
CA HIS A 52 2.03 5.41 -9.75
C HIS A 52 1.10 5.51 -10.97
N PRO A 53 1.62 5.63 -12.21
CA PRO A 53 0.78 5.72 -13.41
C PRO A 53 0.16 4.35 -13.76
N LEU A 54 -0.81 3.91 -12.97
CA LEU A 54 -1.41 2.59 -13.05
C LEU A 54 -2.61 2.58 -13.99
N THR A 55 -2.85 1.43 -14.62
CA THR A 55 -4.09 1.18 -15.37
C THR A 55 -5.10 0.45 -14.49
N LYS A 56 -6.38 0.52 -14.85
CA LYS A 56 -7.49 -0.12 -14.10
C LYS A 56 -7.34 -1.64 -13.89
N HIS A 57 -6.52 -2.31 -14.70
CA HIS A 57 -6.30 -3.77 -14.69
C HIS A 57 -5.25 -4.24 -13.69
N TRP A 58 -4.61 -3.34 -12.95
CA TRP A 58 -3.55 -3.75 -12.04
C TRP A 58 -4.17 -4.33 -10.77
N ALA A 59 -3.68 -5.51 -10.39
CA ALA A 59 -3.96 -6.12 -9.11
C ALA A 59 -3.12 -5.42 -8.03
N VAL A 60 -3.72 -5.22 -6.86
CA VAL A 60 -3.09 -4.55 -5.72
C VAL A 60 -3.00 -5.53 -4.58
N TRP A 61 -1.88 -5.53 -3.89
CA TRP A 61 -1.57 -6.51 -2.86
C TRP A 61 -0.78 -5.86 -1.76
N ALA A 62 -0.78 -6.45 -0.56
CA ALA A 62 -0.01 -5.97 0.56
C ALA A 62 0.67 -7.09 1.33
N GLY A 63 1.90 -6.84 1.81
CA GLY A 63 2.77 -7.82 2.42
C GLY A 63 3.99 -8.14 1.56
N ASN A 64 4.77 -9.13 1.98
CA ASN A 64 5.98 -9.57 1.28
C ASN A 64 5.67 -10.75 0.32
N HIS A 65 6.67 -11.26 -0.41
CA HIS A 65 6.47 -12.37 -1.35
C HIS A 65 5.93 -13.66 -0.72
N GLU A 66 6.28 -13.93 0.54
CA GLU A 66 5.88 -15.14 1.27
C GLU A 66 4.52 -14.98 1.96
N THR A 67 4.20 -13.79 2.44
CA THR A 67 2.98 -13.48 3.18
C THR A 67 2.38 -12.19 2.62
N HIS A 68 1.49 -12.35 1.65
CA HIS A 68 0.74 -11.26 1.05
C HIS A 68 -0.77 -11.50 1.07
N ILE A 69 -1.52 -10.40 1.05
CA ILE A 69 -2.96 -10.37 0.90
C ILE A 69 -3.30 -9.62 -0.38
N HIS A 70 -4.17 -10.21 -1.20
CA HIS A 70 -4.70 -9.55 -2.38
C HIS A 70 -5.73 -8.51 -1.91
N ILE A 71 -5.49 -7.26 -2.26
CA ILE A 71 -6.42 -6.15 -2.02
C ILE A 71 -7.47 -6.11 -3.14
N LYS A 72 -7.02 -6.37 -4.38
CA LYS A 72 -7.83 -6.30 -5.59
C LYS A 72 -7.42 -7.39 -6.57
N ASP A 73 -8.38 -8.06 -7.19
CA ASP A 73 -8.11 -9.08 -8.21
C ASP A 73 -7.77 -8.46 -9.59
N ILE A 74 -7.43 -9.33 -10.54
CA ILE A 74 -7.10 -8.96 -11.93
C ILE A 74 -8.29 -8.37 -12.71
N ASP A 75 -9.51 -8.72 -12.31
CA ASP A 75 -10.74 -8.28 -12.96
C ASP A 75 -11.22 -6.91 -12.49
N GLY A 76 -10.67 -6.40 -11.38
CA GLY A 76 -11.05 -5.10 -10.86
C GLY A 76 -11.75 -5.13 -9.50
N ASN A 77 -12.07 -6.33 -8.98
CA ASN A 77 -12.90 -6.49 -7.80
C ASN A 77 -12.08 -6.32 -6.54
N TRP A 78 -12.66 -5.60 -5.57
CA TRP A 78 -12.06 -5.41 -4.26
C TRP A 78 -12.30 -6.63 -3.38
N LEU A 79 -11.22 -7.18 -2.84
CA LEU A 79 -11.26 -8.37 -1.98
C LEU A 79 -11.23 -8.01 -0.49
N ILE A 80 -11.06 -6.71 -0.17
CA ILE A 80 -11.01 -6.19 1.20
C ILE A 80 -12.10 -5.15 1.46
N ASP A 81 -12.41 -4.91 2.75
CA ASP A 81 -13.26 -3.80 3.16
C ASP A 81 -12.52 -2.47 3.02
N LYS A 82 -12.86 -1.73 1.96
CA LYS A 82 -12.29 -0.41 1.65
C LYS A 82 -12.47 0.65 2.75
N LYS A 83 -13.46 0.49 3.63
CA LYS A 83 -13.72 1.41 4.75
C LYS A 83 -12.85 1.12 5.97
N MET A 84 -12.19 -0.03 6.03
CA MET A 84 -11.30 -0.37 7.14
C MET A 84 -10.09 0.57 7.18
N THR A 85 -9.59 0.84 8.38
CA THR A 85 -8.40 1.67 8.54
C THR A 85 -7.13 0.90 8.18
N ILE A 86 -6.11 1.62 7.69
CA ILE A 86 -4.82 1.01 7.36
C ILE A 86 -4.18 0.35 8.60
N LYS A 87 -4.36 0.92 9.80
CA LYS A 87 -3.91 0.29 11.06
C LYS A 87 -4.49 -1.09 11.29
N LYS A 88 -5.79 -1.26 11.01
CA LYS A 88 -6.48 -2.54 11.21
C LYS A 88 -6.03 -3.56 10.17
N PHE A 89 -5.82 -3.11 8.94
CA PHE A 89 -5.38 -3.96 7.83
C PHE A 89 -3.92 -4.42 8.02
N PHE A 90 -2.98 -3.50 8.19
CA PHE A 90 -1.55 -3.78 8.36
C PHE A 90 -1.14 -4.29 9.75
N ARG A 91 -2.10 -4.65 10.61
CA ARG A 91 -1.76 -5.28 11.90
C ARG A 91 -1.16 -6.67 11.68
N ASP A 92 -1.66 -7.38 10.69
CA ASP A 92 -1.37 -8.79 10.45
C ASP A 92 -0.61 -9.01 9.13
N VAL A 93 -0.20 -7.93 8.45
CA VAL A 93 0.61 -7.96 7.22
C VAL A 93 1.73 -6.93 7.29
N ASP A 94 2.86 -7.24 6.67
CA ASP A 94 3.94 -6.28 6.50
C ASP A 94 3.49 -5.09 5.64
N LYS A 95 4.09 -3.91 5.88
CA LYS A 95 3.67 -2.62 5.32
C LYS A 95 3.98 -2.41 3.82
N TYR A 96 4.27 -3.48 3.10
CA TYR A 96 4.60 -3.46 1.67
C TYR A 96 3.32 -3.44 0.85
N VAL A 97 3.30 -2.70 -0.28
CA VAL A 97 2.22 -2.70 -1.27
C VAL A 97 2.82 -2.86 -2.66
N TYR A 98 2.29 -3.77 -3.47
CA TYR A 98 2.77 -3.96 -4.85
C TYR A 98 1.63 -3.98 -5.85
N PHE A 99 1.97 -3.64 -7.09
CA PHE A 99 1.03 -3.53 -8.20
C PHE A 99 1.49 -4.43 -9.35
N TYR A 100 0.64 -5.38 -9.74
CA TYR A 100 0.94 -6.38 -10.77
C TYR A 100 -0.01 -6.25 -11.96
N ARG A 101 0.49 -6.47 -13.19
CA ARG A 101 -0.27 -6.36 -14.44
C ARG A 101 -1.04 -7.64 -14.78
#